data_AF-A0AAT9G8I2-F1
#
_entry.id   AF-A0AAT9G8I2-F1
#
_cell.length_a   1.000
_cell.length_b   1.000
_cell.length_c   1.000
_cell.angle_alpha   90.00
_cell.angle_beta   90.00
_cell.angle_gamma   90.00
#
_symmetry.space_group_name_H-M   'P 1'
#
loop_
_entity.id
_entity.type
_entity.pdbx_description
1 polymer ?
#
loop_
_entity_poly.entity_id
_entity_poly.type
_entity_poly.pdbx_seq_one_letter_code
_entity_poly.pdbx_strand_id
1 'polypeptide(L)'
;MTVAENIDNPIAELQGFTYCFHIKLQDSLDLYLTESDRYLSIDNVIFIPNSGVTLKEGGFNDSAQNYIILEGVFENEGVKQHYDLTQAMVKIYVCFANSCRHFVTYRCITYTKRDLDFTLRLEPNIDVYNQSLLQSFSKNCRANFGDLKCKIDKTVYSQIYNIKEMFGRTMVISNLDKENGYFNYGDAILTDGQADVQFYSKILSHSENLITLDKTIPDSMKHNKTVLLTVGCDKKFTTCCNKFNNAVNFRGEPLIPDDNFIKVI
;
A
#
# COMPACT_ATOMS: atom_id res chain seq x y z
N MET A 1 17.25 -39.50 21.91
CA MET A 1 16.18 -40.50 21.68
C MET A 1 14.95 -39.72 21.27
N THR A 2 14.90 -39.41 19.97
CA THR A 2 13.89 -39.90 19.01
C THR A 2 12.54 -39.20 19.18
N VAL A 3 12.48 -38.04 18.51
CA VAL A 3 11.26 -37.39 18.02
C VAL A 3 10.82 -38.19 16.80
N ALA A 4 9.94 -39.16 17.00
CA ALA A 4 9.21 -39.85 15.94
C ALA A 4 8.12 -40.67 16.61
N GLU A 5 6.90 -40.14 16.68
CA GLU A 5 5.67 -40.95 16.69
C GLU A 5 4.45 -40.03 16.60
N ASN A 6 3.52 -40.42 15.71
CA ASN A 6 2.23 -39.81 15.36
C ASN A 6 2.25 -38.65 14.34
N ILE A 7 2.74 -38.94 13.14
CA ILE A 7 2.18 -38.38 11.90
C ILE A 7 1.49 -39.54 11.16
N ASP A 8 0.42 -40.08 11.76
CA ASP A 8 -0.41 -41.09 11.11
C ASP A 8 -1.80 -40.48 10.83
N ASN A 9 -2.10 -40.36 9.53
CA ASN A 9 -3.36 -39.92 8.92
C ASN A 9 -3.89 -38.50 9.23
N PRO A 10 -3.63 -37.48 8.37
CA PRO A 10 -4.22 -36.15 8.53
C PRO A 10 -5.67 -36.05 8.02
N ILE A 11 -6.35 -37.16 7.72
CA ILE A 11 -7.72 -37.12 7.19
C ILE A 11 -8.64 -37.89 8.14
N ALA A 12 -9.15 -37.17 9.14
CA ALA A 12 -10.34 -37.59 9.84
C ALA A 12 -11.57 -37.16 9.01
N GLU A 13 -12.54 -38.05 8.83
CA GLU A 13 -13.80 -37.75 8.17
C GLU A 13 -14.54 -36.62 8.91
N LEU A 14 -14.51 -35.42 8.34
CA LEU A 14 -15.36 -34.31 8.80
C LEU A 14 -16.84 -34.72 8.63
N GLN A 15 -17.64 -34.66 9.69
CA GLN A 15 -19.08 -34.94 9.62
C GLN A 15 -19.91 -33.77 9.03
N GLY A 16 -19.25 -32.70 8.57
CA GLY A 16 -19.86 -31.50 8.01
C GLY A 16 -18.84 -30.67 7.22
N PHE A 17 -18.99 -29.35 7.26
CA PHE A 17 -17.97 -28.43 6.73
C PHE A 17 -17.35 -27.62 7.86
N THR A 18 -16.15 -27.11 7.63
CA THR A 18 -15.42 -26.21 8.53
C THR A 18 -14.76 -25.10 7.71
N TYR A 19 -14.57 -23.94 8.33
CA TYR A 19 -13.83 -22.86 7.70
C TYR A 19 -12.32 -22.95 8.00
N CYS A 20 -11.53 -22.63 6.98
CA CYS A 20 -10.11 -22.40 7.09
C CYS A 20 -9.80 -20.97 6.64
N PHE A 21 -8.93 -20.28 7.38
CA PHE A 21 -8.60 -18.87 7.19
C PHE A 21 -7.11 -18.73 6.92
N HIS A 22 -6.76 -18.18 5.77
CA HIS A 22 -5.42 -17.69 5.51
C HIS A 22 -5.43 -16.17 5.68
N ILE A 23 -4.82 -15.68 6.75
CA ILE A 23 -4.74 -14.26 7.11
C ILE A 23 -3.32 -13.79 6.83
N LYS A 24 -3.18 -12.89 5.86
CA LYS A 24 -1.91 -12.28 5.47
C LYS A 24 -1.85 -10.82 5.94
N LEU A 25 -0.92 -10.53 6.84
CA LEU A 25 -0.67 -9.20 7.36
C LEU A 25 0.14 -8.37 6.35
N GLN A 26 0.16 -7.04 6.54
CA GLN A 26 0.91 -6.12 5.68
C GLN A 26 2.43 -6.28 5.78
N ASP A 27 2.92 -6.74 6.93
CA ASP A 27 4.34 -7.00 7.22
C ASP A 27 4.84 -8.36 6.69
N SER A 28 4.04 -9.02 5.84
CA SER A 28 4.32 -10.33 5.22
C SER A 28 4.27 -11.54 6.17
N LEU A 29 3.66 -11.40 7.36
CA LEU A 29 3.29 -12.56 8.18
C LEU A 29 2.04 -13.24 7.60
N ASP A 30 2.10 -14.56 7.40
CA ASP A 30 0.98 -15.40 6.98
C ASP A 30 0.54 -16.31 8.15
N LEU A 31 -0.74 -16.28 8.49
CA LEU A 31 -1.37 -17.16 9.48
C LEU A 31 -2.35 -18.09 8.77
N TYR A 32 -2.32 -19.38 9.11
CA TYR A 32 -3.21 -20.42 8.55
C TYR A 32 -3.98 -21.08 9.68
N LEU A 33 -5.24 -20.69 9.86
CA LEU A 33 -6.07 -21.06 11.02
C LEU A 33 -7.32 -21.84 10.59
N THR A 34 -7.86 -22.71 11.43
CA THR A 34 -9.12 -23.41 11.16
C THR A 34 -10.09 -23.36 12.34
N GLU A 35 -11.38 -23.39 12.06
CA GLU A 35 -12.44 -23.62 13.06
C GLU A 35 -12.47 -25.05 13.58
N SER A 36 -11.85 -26.00 12.88
CA SER A 36 -11.77 -27.38 13.34
C SER A 36 -10.98 -27.46 14.63
N ASP A 37 -11.23 -28.50 15.42
CA ASP A 37 -10.44 -28.93 16.56
C ASP A 37 -9.13 -29.64 16.15
N ARG A 38 -8.83 -29.72 14.85
CA ARG A 38 -7.72 -30.50 14.29
C ARG A 38 -6.97 -29.74 13.21
N TYR A 39 -5.76 -30.19 12.93
CA TYR A 39 -4.99 -29.74 11.78
C TYR A 39 -5.67 -30.14 10.48
N LEU A 40 -5.72 -29.23 9.51
CA LEU A 40 -6.20 -29.49 8.16
C LEU A 40 -5.12 -29.14 7.15
N SER A 41 -5.02 -29.92 6.08
CA SER A 41 -4.09 -29.63 4.98
C SER A 41 -4.84 -29.22 3.71
N ILE A 42 -4.47 -28.06 3.16
CA ILE A 42 -4.96 -27.57 1.87
C ILE A 42 -3.74 -27.25 1.02
N ASP A 43 -3.61 -27.89 -0.15
CA ASP A 43 -2.49 -27.66 -1.09
C ASP A 43 -1.10 -27.70 -0.42
N ASN A 44 -0.87 -28.68 0.45
CA ASN A 44 0.35 -28.86 1.27
C ASN A 44 0.62 -27.77 2.32
N VAL A 45 -0.34 -26.87 2.58
CA VAL A 45 -0.29 -25.91 3.69
C VAL A 45 -1.11 -26.42 4.85
N ILE A 46 -0.56 -26.36 6.06
CA ILE A 46 -1.21 -26.82 7.29
C ILE A 46 -1.94 -25.64 7.94
N PHE A 47 -3.24 -25.78 8.15
CA PHE A 47 -4.09 -24.90 8.92
C PHE A 47 -4.22 -25.46 10.33
N ILE A 48 -3.95 -24.63 11.34
CA ILE A 48 -3.87 -25.03 12.74
C ILE A 48 -5.14 -24.60 13.52
N PRO A 49 -5.59 -25.41 14.50
CA PRO A 49 -6.83 -25.16 15.24
C PRO A 49 -6.67 -24.15 16.39
N ASN A 50 -6.01 -23.01 16.12
CA ASN A 50 -5.63 -22.03 17.15
C ASN A 50 -6.40 -20.72 16.99
N SER A 51 -6.45 -19.93 18.06
CA SER A 51 -7.16 -18.65 18.15
C SER A 51 -8.68 -18.71 17.97
N GLY A 52 -9.28 -19.90 17.88
CA GLY A 52 -10.73 -20.09 17.83
C GLY A 52 -11.45 -19.18 16.83
N VAL A 53 -10.82 -18.92 15.69
CA VAL A 53 -11.35 -17.98 14.70
C VAL A 53 -12.60 -18.57 14.10
N THR A 54 -13.72 -17.85 14.16
CA THR A 54 -15.01 -18.29 13.64
C THR A 54 -15.66 -17.26 12.73
N LEU A 55 -16.39 -17.71 11.71
CA LEU A 55 -17.24 -16.86 10.89
C LEU A 55 -18.57 -16.62 11.62
N LYS A 56 -18.72 -15.43 12.21
CA LYS A 56 -19.88 -15.08 13.03
C LYS A 56 -21.08 -14.66 12.21
N GLU A 57 -20.83 -13.82 11.21
CA GLU A 57 -21.87 -13.20 10.39
C GLU A 57 -21.35 -12.95 8.98
N GLY A 58 -22.20 -13.11 7.98
CA GLY A 58 -21.92 -12.75 6.60
C GLY A 58 -23.14 -12.12 5.95
N GLY A 59 -22.99 -10.91 5.43
CA GLY A 59 -24.00 -10.24 4.62
C GLY A 59 -23.60 -10.28 3.16
N PHE A 60 -24.46 -10.83 2.30
CA PHE A 60 -24.24 -10.90 0.86
C PHE A 60 -25.44 -10.27 0.15
N ASN A 61 -25.20 -9.23 -0.65
CA ASN A 61 -26.24 -8.59 -1.44
C ASN A 61 -25.76 -8.25 -2.86
N ASP A 62 -26.73 -8.16 -3.77
CA ASP A 62 -26.50 -7.81 -5.18
C ASP A 62 -26.08 -6.33 -5.37
N SER A 63 -26.09 -5.54 -4.30
CA SER A 63 -25.73 -4.11 -4.27
C SER A 63 -24.30 -3.85 -3.79
N ALA A 64 -23.44 -4.87 -3.81
CA ALA A 64 -22.00 -4.79 -3.57
C ALA A 64 -21.57 -4.40 -2.13
N GLN A 65 -22.47 -4.40 -1.15
CA GLN A 65 -22.12 -4.21 0.27
C GLN A 65 -21.96 -5.56 0.96
N ASN A 66 -21.08 -6.40 0.43
CA ASN A 66 -20.80 -7.69 1.04
C ASN A 66 -19.86 -7.49 2.23
N TYR A 67 -20.11 -8.18 3.34
CA TYR A 67 -19.21 -8.16 4.49
C TYR A 67 -19.21 -9.52 5.19
N ILE A 68 -18.11 -9.79 5.90
CA ILE A 68 -17.98 -10.93 6.81
C ILE A 68 -17.42 -10.42 8.13
N ILE A 69 -17.97 -10.91 9.23
CA ILE A 69 -17.46 -10.69 10.58
C ILE A 69 -16.82 -11.98 11.07
N LEU A 70 -15.52 -11.91 11.36
CA LEU A 70 -14.81 -12.97 12.06
C LEU A 70 -14.61 -12.58 13.52
N GLU A 71 -14.75 -13.55 14.43
CA GLU A 71 -14.39 -13.42 15.85
C GLU A 71 -13.31 -14.44 16.18
N GLY A 72 -12.38 -14.08 17.06
CA GLY A 72 -11.34 -15.00 17.54
C GLY A 72 -10.73 -14.52 18.85
N VAL A 73 -9.90 -15.37 19.45
CA VAL A 73 -9.20 -15.11 20.71
C VAL A 73 -7.70 -15.01 20.51
N PHE A 74 -7.04 -14.21 21.34
CA PHE A 74 -5.60 -14.10 21.31
C PHE A 74 -4.94 -15.35 21.89
N GLU A 75 -3.95 -15.89 21.17
CA GLU A 75 -3.21 -17.07 21.56
C GLU A 75 -1.75 -16.99 21.07
N ASN A 76 -0.82 -17.60 21.80
CA ASN A 76 0.61 -17.55 21.46
C ASN A 76 0.94 -18.28 20.16
N GLU A 77 0.27 -19.39 19.90
CA GLU A 77 0.48 -20.22 18.69
C GLU A 77 -0.53 -19.86 17.58
N GLY A 78 -1.22 -18.72 17.69
CA GLY A 78 -2.21 -18.24 16.72
C GLY A 78 -2.06 -16.74 16.48
N VAL A 79 -3.18 -16.02 16.54
CA VAL A 79 -3.21 -14.56 16.53
C VAL A 79 -2.73 -14.03 17.88
N LYS A 80 -1.57 -13.38 17.88
CA LYS A 80 -1.01 -12.77 19.09
C LYS A 80 -1.58 -11.38 19.31
N GLN A 81 -1.65 -10.97 20.57
CA GLN A 81 -2.21 -9.68 20.97
C GLN A 81 -1.48 -8.47 20.33
N HIS A 82 -0.19 -8.58 20.02
CA HIS A 82 0.58 -7.49 19.40
C HIS A 82 0.48 -7.43 17.87
N TYR A 83 -0.23 -8.37 17.22
CA TYR A 83 -0.43 -8.33 15.78
C TYR A 83 -1.40 -7.22 15.38
N ASP A 84 -1.03 -6.50 14.33
CA ASP A 84 -1.91 -5.54 13.66
C ASP A 84 -2.56 -6.20 12.44
N LEU A 85 -3.85 -6.49 12.56
CA LEU A 85 -4.65 -7.11 11.50
C LEU A 85 -5.38 -6.06 10.65
N THR A 86 -5.11 -4.77 10.84
CA THR A 86 -5.67 -3.74 9.97
C THR A 86 -5.22 -3.98 8.53
N GLN A 87 -6.16 -3.90 7.59
CA GLN A 87 -5.88 -4.07 6.15
C GLN A 87 -5.32 -5.46 5.76
N ALA A 88 -5.30 -6.43 6.68
CA ALA A 88 -4.90 -7.79 6.39
C ALA A 88 -5.80 -8.41 5.30
N MET A 89 -5.19 -9.17 4.40
CA MET A 89 -5.93 -9.95 3.41
C MET A 89 -6.34 -11.28 4.05
N VAL A 90 -7.62 -11.62 3.97
CA VAL A 90 -8.16 -12.85 4.53
C VAL A 90 -8.78 -13.68 3.41
N LYS A 91 -8.21 -14.87 3.16
CA LYS A 91 -8.81 -15.89 2.32
C LYS A 91 -9.54 -16.89 3.19
N ILE A 92 -10.81 -17.12 2.87
CA ILE A 92 -11.65 -18.10 3.56
C ILE A 92 -11.85 -19.28 2.63
N TYR A 93 -11.66 -20.49 3.16
CA TYR A 93 -11.92 -21.74 2.49
C TYR A 93 -13.03 -22.48 3.23
N VAL A 94 -13.90 -23.15 2.49
CA VAL A 94 -14.88 -24.10 3.03
C VAL A 94 -14.34 -25.51 2.77
N CYS A 95 -14.08 -26.24 3.85
CA CYS A 95 -13.54 -27.58 3.82
C CYS A 95 -14.59 -28.62 4.23
N PHE A 96 -14.82 -29.59 3.37
CA PHE A 96 -15.57 -30.82 3.62
C PHE A 96 -14.59 -32.00 3.77
N ALA A 97 -15.08 -33.16 4.20
CA ALA A 97 -14.26 -34.36 4.46
C ALA A 97 -13.18 -34.66 3.40
N ASN A 98 -13.51 -34.49 2.11
CA ASN A 98 -12.62 -34.84 1.00
C ASN A 98 -12.31 -33.67 0.06
N SER A 99 -12.70 -32.43 0.40
CA SER A 99 -12.45 -31.29 -0.49
C SER A 99 -12.49 -29.96 0.24
N CYS A 100 -11.52 -29.10 -0.04
CA CYS A 100 -11.55 -27.69 0.33
C CYS A 100 -11.75 -26.82 -0.90
N ARG A 101 -12.58 -25.78 -0.79
CA ARG A 101 -12.83 -24.83 -1.86
C ARG A 101 -12.61 -23.42 -1.36
N HIS A 102 -11.98 -22.59 -2.17
CA HIS A 102 -11.90 -21.17 -1.90
C HIS A 102 -13.30 -20.56 -1.91
N PHE A 103 -13.66 -19.85 -0.83
CA PHE A 103 -14.95 -19.20 -0.68
C PHE A 103 -14.85 -17.73 -1.08
N VAL A 104 -14.06 -16.93 -0.35
CA VAL A 104 -13.86 -15.50 -0.63
C VAL A 104 -12.45 -15.04 -0.24
N THR A 105 -11.99 -13.95 -0.88
CA THR A 105 -10.79 -13.21 -0.48
C THR A 105 -11.15 -11.76 -0.18
N TYR A 106 -11.24 -11.40 1.10
CA TYR A 106 -11.61 -10.05 1.56
C TYR A 106 -10.45 -9.36 2.27
N ARG A 107 -10.60 -8.06 2.51
CA ARG A 107 -9.65 -7.25 3.28
C ARG A 107 -10.29 -6.83 4.59
N CYS A 108 -9.51 -6.86 5.67
CA CYS A 108 -9.92 -6.34 6.96
C CYS A 108 -10.02 -4.80 6.91
N ILE A 109 -11.23 -4.27 7.06
CA ILE A 109 -11.51 -2.83 7.09
C ILE A 109 -11.56 -2.31 8.53
N THR A 110 -12.05 -3.13 9.46
CA THR A 110 -12.08 -2.79 10.88
C THR A 110 -11.53 -3.96 11.69
N TYR A 111 -10.51 -3.66 12.50
CA TYR A 111 -9.95 -4.57 13.49
C TYR A 111 -10.25 -4.02 14.88
N THR A 112 -11.17 -4.66 15.60
CA THR A 112 -11.51 -4.30 16.97
C THR A 112 -10.82 -5.27 17.90
N LYS A 113 -10.02 -4.74 18.81
CA LYS A 113 -9.26 -5.50 19.79
C LYS A 113 -9.80 -5.25 21.20
N ARG A 114 -10.05 -6.33 21.93
CA ARG A 114 -10.37 -6.35 23.36
C ARG A 114 -9.25 -7.06 24.12
N ASP A 115 -9.42 -7.29 25.41
CA ASP A 115 -8.36 -7.86 26.26
C ASP A 115 -8.01 -9.31 25.88
N LEU A 116 -9.02 -10.13 25.58
CA LEU A 116 -8.87 -11.56 25.29
C LEU A 116 -9.18 -11.93 23.85
N ASP A 117 -9.97 -11.11 23.16
CA ASP A 117 -10.56 -11.45 21.88
C ASP A 117 -10.53 -10.28 20.90
N PHE A 118 -10.84 -10.60 19.65
CA PHE A 118 -10.86 -9.65 18.56
C PHE A 118 -12.01 -9.93 17.60
N THR A 119 -12.37 -8.88 16.87
CA THR A 119 -13.35 -8.93 15.80
C THR A 119 -12.76 -8.30 14.54
N LEU A 120 -12.90 -8.98 13.41
CA LEU A 120 -12.51 -8.49 12.09
C LEU A 120 -13.75 -8.25 11.25
N ARG A 121 -13.93 -7.02 10.77
CA ARG A 121 -14.89 -6.72 9.70
C ARG A 121 -14.15 -6.77 8.37
N LEU A 122 -14.53 -7.72 7.54
CA LEU A 122 -13.96 -7.98 6.23
C LEU A 122 -14.91 -7.50 5.14
N GLU A 123 -14.39 -6.82 4.13
CA GLU A 123 -15.15 -6.40 2.96
C GLU A 123 -14.37 -6.76 1.68
N PRO A 124 -15.06 -6.99 0.53
CA PRO A 124 -14.38 -7.30 -0.71
C PRO A 124 -13.48 -6.15 -1.13
N ASN A 125 -12.40 -6.49 -1.82
CA ASN A 125 -11.45 -5.52 -2.34
C ASN A 125 -12.00 -4.85 -3.63
N ILE A 126 -13.19 -4.25 -3.55
CA ILE A 126 -13.89 -3.63 -4.69
C ILE A 126 -13.09 -2.45 -5.24
N ASP A 127 -12.24 -1.79 -4.44
CA ASP A 127 -11.35 -0.73 -4.89
C ASP A 127 -10.45 -1.16 -6.07
N VAL A 128 -10.07 -2.44 -6.13
CA VAL A 128 -9.31 -2.99 -7.26
C VAL A 128 -10.17 -3.08 -8.53
N TYR A 129 -11.47 -3.33 -8.39
CA TYR A 129 -12.41 -3.47 -9.50
C TYR A 129 -13.08 -2.15 -9.92
N ASN A 130 -13.19 -1.18 -9.02
CA ASN A 130 -13.65 0.20 -9.30
C ASN A 130 -12.58 1.06 -10.00
N GLN A 131 -11.68 0.42 -10.74
CA GLN A 131 -10.75 1.14 -11.61
C GLN A 131 -11.47 1.49 -12.89
N SER A 132 -11.43 2.77 -13.28
CA SER A 132 -11.94 3.18 -14.59
C SER A 132 -11.18 2.44 -15.68
N LEU A 133 -11.87 1.52 -16.36
CA LEU A 133 -11.32 0.80 -17.52
C LEU A 133 -11.10 1.74 -18.72
N LEU A 134 -11.83 2.85 -18.75
CA LEU A 134 -11.67 3.90 -19.75
C LEU A 134 -10.59 4.87 -19.34
N GLN A 135 -9.76 5.26 -20.30
CA GLN A 135 -8.81 6.33 -20.12
C GLN A 135 -9.56 7.67 -20.15
N SER A 136 -9.49 8.43 -19.05
CA SER A 136 -10.03 9.79 -19.03
C SER A 136 -9.18 10.70 -19.93
N PHE A 137 -9.85 11.54 -20.73
CA PHE A 137 -9.20 12.60 -21.48
C PHE A 137 -8.99 13.80 -20.55
N SER A 138 -7.83 14.47 -20.65
CA SER A 138 -7.54 15.65 -19.84
C SER A 138 -6.45 16.51 -20.47
N LYS A 139 -6.48 17.82 -20.18
CA LYS A 139 -5.43 18.76 -20.63
C LYS A 139 -4.06 18.45 -20.03
N ASN A 140 -4.05 17.83 -18.84
CA ASN A 140 -2.84 17.52 -18.09
C ASN A 140 -2.26 16.16 -18.53
N CYS A 141 -0.94 16.00 -18.44
CA CYS A 141 -0.27 14.74 -18.71
C CYS A 141 -0.72 13.66 -17.73
N ARG A 142 -1.12 12.50 -18.24
CA ARG A 142 -1.45 11.32 -17.42
C ARG A 142 -0.22 10.48 -17.05
N ALA A 143 0.93 10.70 -17.69
CA ALA A 143 2.15 9.96 -17.38
C ALA A 143 2.80 10.48 -16.09
N ASN A 144 3.35 9.58 -15.28
CA ASN A 144 4.20 9.92 -14.15
C ASN A 144 5.58 10.32 -14.63
N PHE A 145 6.19 11.31 -13.96
CA PHE A 145 7.49 11.82 -14.36
C PHE A 145 8.54 10.70 -14.27
N GLY A 146 9.10 10.34 -15.42
CA GLY A 146 10.05 9.24 -15.60
C GLY A 146 9.48 7.83 -15.58
N ASP A 147 8.16 7.65 -15.71
CA ASP A 147 7.60 6.32 -15.97
C ASP A 147 7.84 5.87 -17.43
N LEU A 148 7.43 4.63 -17.74
CA LEU A 148 7.57 4.05 -19.09
C LEU A 148 6.83 4.84 -20.19
N LYS A 149 5.79 5.61 -19.85
CA LYS A 149 5.01 6.40 -20.80
C LYS A 149 5.67 7.77 -21.05
N CYS A 150 6.30 8.34 -20.03
CA CYS A 150 7.03 9.60 -20.03
C CYS A 150 8.44 9.45 -20.62
N LYS A 151 9.15 8.37 -20.29
CA LYS A 151 10.50 8.03 -20.76
C LYS A 151 11.63 9.01 -20.40
N ILE A 152 11.35 10.02 -19.58
CA ILE A 152 12.41 10.90 -19.07
C ILE A 152 13.24 10.14 -18.04
N ASP A 153 14.55 10.18 -18.19
CA ASP A 153 15.44 9.77 -17.11
C ASP A 153 15.44 10.85 -16.02
N LYS A 154 14.89 10.51 -14.84
CA LYS A 154 14.84 11.44 -13.70
C LYS A 154 16.23 11.83 -13.20
N THR A 155 17.23 10.95 -13.35
CA THR A 155 18.57 11.17 -12.80
C THR A 155 19.24 12.38 -13.44
N VAL A 156 18.95 12.66 -14.71
CA VAL A 156 19.40 13.86 -15.45
C VAL A 156 18.84 15.16 -14.84
N TYR A 157 17.71 15.07 -14.15
CA TYR A 157 17.02 16.19 -13.50
C TYR A 157 17.11 16.11 -11.97
N SER A 158 18.06 15.33 -11.45
CA SER A 158 18.37 15.23 -10.04
C SER A 158 19.75 15.81 -9.78
N GLN A 159 19.88 16.64 -8.76
CA GLN A 159 21.16 17.23 -8.36
C GLN A 159 21.28 17.29 -6.85
N ILE A 160 22.49 17.05 -6.35
CA ILE A 160 22.83 17.18 -4.93
C ILE A 160 23.12 18.64 -4.62
N TYR A 161 22.49 19.16 -3.58
CA TYR A 161 22.70 20.50 -3.07
C TYR A 161 23.13 20.49 -1.60
N ASN A 162 23.89 21.51 -1.20
CA ASN A 162 24.28 21.72 0.19
C ASN A 162 23.16 22.41 0.96
N ILE A 163 22.87 21.91 2.16
CA ILE A 163 21.84 22.46 3.04
C ILE A 163 22.50 23.47 3.98
N LYS A 164 21.92 24.67 4.06
CA LYS A 164 22.31 25.71 5.03
C LYS A 164 21.62 25.47 6.37
N GLU A 165 20.28 25.35 6.34
CA GLU A 165 19.43 25.23 7.53
C GLU A 165 18.21 24.35 7.23
N MET A 166 17.69 23.71 8.28
CA MET A 166 16.47 22.89 8.21
C MET A 166 15.57 23.23 9.40
N PHE A 167 14.29 23.50 9.15
CA PHE A 167 13.34 23.82 10.20
C PHE A 167 11.96 23.23 9.90
N GLY A 168 11.53 22.26 10.71
CA GLY A 168 10.23 21.60 10.53
C GLY A 168 10.08 20.99 9.14
N ARG A 169 9.32 21.64 8.26
CA ARG A 169 9.05 21.21 6.88
C ARG A 169 9.86 21.98 5.83
N THR A 170 10.72 22.88 6.23
CA THR A 170 11.48 23.74 5.30
C THR A 170 12.97 23.44 5.34
N MET A 171 13.62 23.63 4.19
CA MET A 171 15.07 23.56 4.03
C MET A 171 15.54 24.81 3.30
N VAL A 172 16.62 25.41 3.79
CA VAL A 172 17.33 26.50 3.12
C VAL A 172 18.55 25.91 2.42
N ILE A 173 18.62 26.07 1.11
CA ILE A 173 19.66 25.51 0.26
C ILE A 173 20.74 26.54 -0.03
N SER A 174 22.00 26.16 0.12
CA SER A 174 23.14 27.03 -0.17
C SER A 174 23.32 27.19 -1.68
N ASN A 175 23.45 28.45 -2.15
CA ASN A 175 23.73 28.79 -3.55
C ASN A 175 22.75 28.15 -4.55
N LEU A 176 21.46 28.14 -4.23
CA LEU A 176 20.43 27.64 -5.14
C LEU A 176 20.16 28.65 -6.26
N ASP A 177 20.80 28.45 -7.41
CA ASP A 177 20.62 29.28 -8.60
C ASP A 177 19.62 28.64 -9.57
N LYS A 178 18.33 28.71 -9.21
CA LYS A 178 17.20 28.23 -10.02
C LYS A 178 16.02 29.18 -9.86
N GLU A 179 15.23 29.30 -10.92
CA GLU A 179 14.00 30.09 -10.90
C GLU A 179 13.00 29.58 -9.86
N ASN A 180 12.21 30.49 -9.30
CA ASN A 180 11.14 30.15 -8.38
C ASN A 180 10.20 29.12 -9.00
N GLY A 181 9.80 28.12 -8.21
CA GLY A 181 8.95 27.03 -8.66
C GLY A 181 9.66 25.92 -9.45
N TYR A 182 10.97 26.05 -9.77
CA TYR A 182 11.70 25.04 -10.52
C TYR A 182 11.61 23.62 -9.91
N PHE A 183 11.56 23.50 -8.58
CA PHE A 183 11.44 22.21 -7.89
C PHE A 183 10.02 21.87 -7.43
N ASN A 184 9.00 22.68 -7.73
CA ASN A 184 7.62 22.38 -7.34
C ASN A 184 7.18 21.01 -7.88
N TYR A 185 6.46 20.23 -7.05
CA TYR A 185 6.02 18.86 -7.34
C TYR A 185 7.18 17.85 -7.50
N GLY A 186 8.40 18.27 -7.19
CA GLY A 186 9.60 17.47 -7.22
C GLY A 186 9.76 16.58 -6.00
N ASP A 187 10.92 15.98 -5.90
CA ASP A 187 11.28 15.07 -4.81
C ASP A 187 12.52 15.61 -4.09
N ALA A 188 12.52 15.51 -2.76
CA ALA A 188 13.68 15.72 -1.92
C ALA A 188 14.03 14.42 -1.19
N ILE A 189 15.29 14.00 -1.34
CA ILE A 189 15.83 12.80 -0.69
C ILE A 189 17.03 13.20 0.16
N LEU A 190 16.96 12.86 1.45
CA LEU A 190 18.07 12.95 2.39
C LEU A 190 18.57 11.53 2.67
N THR A 191 19.88 11.35 2.62
CA THR A 191 20.57 10.09 2.95
C THR A 191 21.55 10.39 4.07
N ASP A 192 21.55 9.61 5.16
CA ASP A 192 22.46 9.84 6.30
C ASP A 192 23.93 9.45 6.04
N GLY A 193 24.25 9.07 4.79
CA GLY A 193 25.58 8.62 4.37
C GLY A 193 25.82 7.14 4.63
N GLN A 194 25.03 6.49 5.49
CA GLN A 194 24.84 5.04 5.51
C GLN A 194 23.68 4.76 4.53
N ALA A 195 23.87 3.87 3.57
CA ALA A 195 22.91 3.73 2.47
C ALA A 195 21.48 3.31 2.90
N ASP A 196 21.30 2.90 4.16
CA ASP A 196 20.09 2.29 4.70
C ASP A 196 19.01 3.29 5.15
N VAL A 197 19.37 4.50 5.59
CA VAL A 197 18.36 5.45 6.10
C VAL A 197 18.14 6.59 5.11
N GLN A 198 16.94 6.59 4.50
CA GLN A 198 16.52 7.58 3.51
C GLN A 198 15.25 8.29 3.98
N PHE A 199 15.27 9.62 4.00
CA PHE A 199 14.05 10.42 4.12
C PHE A 199 13.64 10.94 2.74
N TYR A 200 12.44 10.55 2.32
CA TYR A 200 11.82 10.97 1.06
C TYR A 200 10.60 11.86 1.31
N SER A 201 10.54 13.00 0.64
CA SER A 201 9.42 13.93 0.71
C SER A 201 9.16 14.65 -0.61
N LYS A 202 7.89 14.98 -0.88
CA LYS A 202 7.50 15.81 -2.02
C LYS A 202 7.81 17.28 -1.74
N ILE A 203 8.20 18.00 -2.78
CA ILE A 203 8.40 19.45 -2.70
C ILE A 203 7.09 20.14 -3.04
N LEU A 204 6.52 20.86 -2.07
CA LEU A 204 5.29 21.64 -2.24
C LEU A 204 5.56 22.96 -2.93
N SER A 205 6.64 23.65 -2.53
CA SER A 205 7.03 24.93 -3.10
C SER A 205 8.54 25.15 -3.04
N HIS A 206 9.02 25.92 -4.02
CA HIS A 206 10.38 26.43 -4.14
C HIS A 206 10.34 27.93 -4.38
N SER A 207 10.96 28.70 -3.49
CA SER A 207 11.10 30.16 -3.62
C SER A 207 12.51 30.56 -3.18
N GLU A 208 13.26 31.20 -4.07
CA GLU A 208 14.66 31.58 -3.87
C GLU A 208 15.51 30.40 -3.41
N ASN A 209 15.98 30.39 -2.16
CA ASN A 209 16.74 29.30 -1.57
C ASN A 209 15.92 28.39 -0.65
N LEU A 210 14.62 28.64 -0.52
CA LEU A 210 13.72 27.96 0.39
C LEU A 210 12.95 26.85 -0.33
N ILE A 211 13.05 25.63 0.20
CA ILE A 211 12.28 24.46 -0.22
C ILE A 211 11.30 24.09 0.89
N THR A 212 10.01 24.01 0.56
CA THR A 212 8.97 23.54 1.48
C THR A 212 8.52 22.13 1.11
N LEU A 213 8.51 21.25 2.11
CA LEU A 213 8.24 19.83 1.96
C LEU A 213 6.83 19.43 2.41
N ASP A 214 6.37 18.31 1.90
CA ASP A 214 5.09 17.70 2.27
C ASP A 214 5.14 16.99 3.65
N LYS A 215 6.31 16.50 4.03
CA LYS A 215 6.55 15.85 5.32
C LYS A 215 7.49 16.69 6.18
N THR A 216 7.26 16.66 7.50
CA THR A 216 8.18 17.21 8.49
C THR A 216 9.46 16.39 8.51
N ILE A 217 10.59 17.07 8.56
CA ILE A 217 11.92 16.47 8.57
C ILE A 217 12.17 15.87 9.97
N PRO A 218 12.45 14.57 10.08
CA PRO A 218 12.76 13.92 11.35
C PRO A 218 14.01 14.52 12.00
N ASP A 219 14.06 14.54 13.33
CA ASP A 219 15.24 15.03 14.07
C ASP A 219 16.50 14.23 13.74
N SER A 220 16.35 12.93 13.49
CA SER A 220 17.44 12.05 13.04
C SER A 220 18.05 12.48 11.72
N MET A 221 17.37 13.27 10.88
CA MET A 221 17.86 13.70 9.57
C MET A 221 18.45 15.11 9.55
N LYS A 222 18.31 15.88 10.64
CA LYS A 222 18.75 17.29 10.71
C LYS A 222 20.27 17.46 10.67
N HIS A 223 21.04 16.39 10.88
CA HIS A 223 22.51 16.42 10.78
C HIS A 223 23.01 16.38 9.33
N ASN A 224 22.15 16.03 8.37
CA ASN A 224 22.50 15.96 6.96
C ASN A 224 22.95 17.32 6.42
N LYS A 225 24.01 17.28 5.61
CA LYS A 225 24.58 18.47 4.95
C LYS A 225 24.21 18.57 3.48
N THR A 226 23.67 17.51 2.90
CA THR A 226 23.30 17.47 1.50
C THR A 226 21.90 16.90 1.31
N VAL A 227 21.26 17.31 0.21
CA VAL A 227 19.97 16.80 -0.22
C VAL A 227 20.02 16.56 -1.73
N LEU A 228 19.48 15.43 -2.18
CA LEU A 228 19.22 15.18 -3.59
C LEU A 228 17.85 15.79 -3.93
N LEU A 229 17.86 16.88 -4.71
CA LEU A 229 16.65 17.49 -5.24
C LEU A 229 16.41 17.02 -6.66
N THR A 230 15.21 16.52 -6.92
CA THR A 230 14.74 16.15 -8.25
C THR A 230 13.65 17.11 -8.69
N VAL A 231 13.78 17.60 -9.91
CA VAL A 231 12.78 18.49 -10.53
C VAL A 231 11.41 17.83 -10.58
N GLY A 232 10.36 18.63 -10.33
CA GLY A 232 8.98 18.18 -10.48
C GLY A 232 8.38 18.46 -11.86
N CYS A 233 7.35 17.69 -12.17
CA CYS A 233 6.52 17.84 -13.36
C CYS A 233 5.12 18.29 -12.96
N ASP A 234 4.74 19.49 -13.35
CA ASP A 234 3.41 20.09 -13.14
C ASP A 234 2.31 19.52 -14.06
N LYS A 235 2.69 18.52 -14.88
CA LYS A 235 1.84 17.84 -15.87
C LYS A 235 1.35 18.75 -17.01
N LYS A 236 1.85 19.98 -17.15
CA LYS A 236 1.45 20.90 -18.23
C LYS A 236 2.25 20.62 -19.50
N PHE A 237 1.58 20.78 -20.65
CA PHE A 237 2.22 20.60 -21.95
C PHE A 237 3.36 21.59 -22.19
N THR A 238 3.16 22.86 -21.84
CA THR A 238 4.18 23.91 -21.97
C THR A 238 5.46 23.57 -21.21
N THR A 239 5.34 23.12 -19.96
CA THR A 239 6.48 22.67 -19.14
C THR A 239 7.11 21.42 -19.74
N CYS A 240 6.32 20.45 -20.22
CA CYS A 240 6.81 19.25 -20.88
C CYS A 240 7.66 19.55 -22.13
N CYS A 241 7.24 20.54 -22.93
CA CYS A 241 7.97 21.00 -24.10
C CYS A 241 9.21 21.80 -23.71
N ASN A 242 9.05 22.86 -22.92
CA ASN A 242 10.09 23.86 -22.74
C ASN A 242 11.17 23.41 -21.74
N LYS A 243 10.77 22.74 -20.66
CA LYS A 243 11.68 22.34 -19.58
C LYS A 243 12.34 20.99 -19.84
N PHE A 244 11.61 20.07 -20.47
CA PHE A 244 12.02 18.68 -20.63
C PHE A 244 12.21 18.23 -22.08
N ASN A 245 11.84 19.06 -23.06
CA ASN A 245 11.86 18.71 -24.49
C ASN A 245 11.21 17.34 -24.81
N ASN A 246 10.09 17.04 -24.14
CA ASN A 246 9.48 15.70 -24.15
C ASN A 246 8.03 15.68 -24.66
N ALA A 247 7.70 16.61 -25.54
CA ALA A 247 6.36 16.74 -26.12
C ALA A 247 5.85 15.43 -26.74
N VAL A 248 6.73 14.67 -27.40
CA VAL A 248 6.41 13.40 -28.08
C VAL A 248 5.88 12.30 -27.14
N ASN A 249 6.23 12.37 -25.85
CA ASN A 249 5.78 11.41 -24.84
C ASN A 249 4.69 11.99 -23.92
N PHE A 250 4.16 13.18 -24.23
CA PHE A 250 3.04 13.75 -23.49
C PHE A 250 1.80 12.87 -23.64
N ARG A 251 1.13 12.57 -22.53
CA ARG A 251 -0.05 11.68 -22.48
C ARG A 251 -1.28 12.44 -22.00
N GLY A 252 -1.49 13.62 -22.54
CA GLY A 252 -2.67 14.45 -22.33
C GLY A 252 -3.08 15.10 -23.65
N GLU A 253 -4.22 15.77 -23.66
CA GLU A 253 -4.77 16.46 -24.82
C GLU A 253 -4.81 17.97 -24.54
N PRO A 254 -3.71 18.71 -24.81
CA PRO A 254 -3.56 20.09 -24.37
C PRO A 254 -4.56 21.06 -25.03
N LEU A 255 -5.15 20.65 -26.15
CA LEU A 255 -6.10 21.43 -26.94
C LEU A 255 -7.57 21.11 -26.64
N ILE A 256 -7.87 20.30 -25.61
CA ILE A 256 -9.26 20.15 -25.16
C ILE A 256 -9.85 21.55 -24.91
N PRO A 257 -11.04 21.89 -25.43
CA PRO A 257 -11.70 23.16 -25.11
C PRO A 257 -12.03 23.27 -23.61
N ASP A 258 -12.00 24.48 -23.03
CA ASP A 258 -12.44 24.69 -21.64
C ASP A 258 -13.97 24.54 -21.48
N ASP A 259 -14.72 24.72 -22.56
CA ASP A 259 -16.17 24.53 -22.58
C ASP A 259 -16.51 23.04 -22.59
N ASN A 260 -16.82 22.51 -21.40
CA ASN A 260 -17.36 21.18 -21.24
C ASN A 260 -18.77 21.29 -20.66
N PHE A 261 -19.79 20.93 -21.44
CA PHE A 261 -21.20 20.96 -21.01
C PHE A 261 -21.54 19.87 -19.99
N ILE A 262 -20.66 18.87 -19.83
CA ILE A 262 -20.77 17.83 -18.82
C ILE A 262 -19.83 18.20 -17.67
N LYS A 263 -20.39 18.73 -16.58
CA LYS A 263 -19.70 18.73 -15.29
C LYS A 263 -19.71 17.30 -14.78
N VAL A 264 -18.55 16.64 -14.77
CA VAL A 264 -18.40 15.42 -13.97
C VAL A 264 -18.41 15.88 -12.52
N ILE A 265 -19.54 15.62 -11.84
CA ILE A 265 -19.72 15.82 -10.40
C ILE A 265 -19.09 14.63 -9.68
#